data_AF-A0A962AWC5-F1
#
_entry.id   AF-A0A962AWC5-F1
#
_cell.length_a   1.000
_cell.length_b   1.000
_cell.length_c   1.000
_cell.angle_alpha   90.00
_cell.angle_beta   90.00
_cell.angle_gamma   90.00
#
_symmetry.space_group_name_H-M   'P 1'
#
loop_
_entity.id
_entity.type
_entity.pdbx_description
1 polymer ?
#
loop_
_entity_poly.entity_id
_entity_poly.type
_entity_poly.pdbx_seq_one_letter_code
_entity_poly.pdbx_strand_id
1 'polypeptide(L)' 'VAANMIDPERPRPKALAIVGFRVDAQGGLESVWLARPSGHADLDAEAVDMVRRSAPFPPPPAGADHNFGAAIAFGGD' A
#
# COMPACT_ATOMS: atom_id res chain seq x y z
N VAL A 1 21.16 23.48 -12.99
CA VAL A 1 20.04 22.56 -13.27
C VAL A 1 20.35 21.22 -12.60
N ALA A 2 19.96 21.06 -11.33
CA ALA A 2 20.14 19.81 -10.59
C ALA A 2 18.95 18.90 -10.92
N ALA A 3 19.07 18.15 -12.02
CA ALA A 3 18.07 17.17 -12.40
C ALA A 3 18.24 15.92 -11.53
N ASN A 4 17.31 15.76 -10.58
CA ASN A 4 16.80 14.45 -10.17
C ASN A 4 17.86 13.44 -9.71
N MET A 5 18.47 13.73 -8.56
CA MET A 5 19.25 12.79 -7.76
C MET A 5 18.31 11.68 -7.25
N ILE A 6 18.07 10.67 -8.07
CA ILE A 6 17.63 9.35 -7.58
C ILE A 6 18.88 8.73 -6.97
N ASP A 7 18.93 8.61 -5.65
CA ASP A 7 20.03 7.98 -4.94
C ASP A 7 20.32 6.59 -5.55
N PRO A 8 21.49 6.34 -6.15
CA PRO A 8 21.81 5.05 -6.77
C PRO A 8 21.90 3.90 -5.76
N GLU A 9 21.98 4.23 -4.47
CA GLU A 9 22.06 3.28 -3.36
C GLU A 9 20.70 2.81 -2.87
N ARG A 10 19.58 3.41 -3.29
CA ARG A 10 18.27 2.92 -2.85
C ARG A 10 17.93 1.67 -3.66
N PRO A 11 17.95 0.46 -3.05
CA PRO A 11 17.67 -0.75 -3.79
C PRO A 11 16.26 -0.64 -4.36
N ARG A 12 16.16 -0.94 -5.65
CA ARG A 12 14.86 -0.99 -6.32
C ARG A 12 14.08 -2.12 -5.65
N PRO A 13 12.83 -1.89 -5.24
CA PRO A 13 12.02 -2.99 -4.74
C PRO A 13 11.97 -4.10 -5.78
N LYS A 14 12.32 -5.32 -5.37
CA LYS A 14 12.29 -6.49 -6.26
C LYS A 14 10.86 -6.82 -6.69
N ALA A 15 9.90 -6.50 -5.85
CA ALA A 15 8.47 -6.62 -6.13
C ALA A 15 7.69 -5.47 -5.47
N LEU A 16 6.59 -5.04 -6.10
CA LEU A 16 5.73 -3.96 -5.59
C LEU A 16 4.26 -4.32 -5.82
N ALA A 17 3.51 -4.52 -4.73
CA ALA A 17 2.05 -4.65 -4.77
C ALA A 17 1.40 -3.30 -4.42
N ILE A 18 0.31 -2.96 -5.09
CA ILE A 18 -0.57 -1.86 -4.67
C ILE A 18 -1.87 -2.46 -4.18
N VAL A 19 -2.17 -2.23 -2.92
CA VAL A 19 -3.39 -2.69 -2.26
C VAL A 19 -4.32 -1.49 -2.13
N GLY A 20 -5.51 -1.60 -2.72
CA GLY A 20 -6.60 -0.66 -2.52
C GLY A 20 -7.45 -1.11 -1.36
N PHE A 21 -7.87 -0.18 -0.51
CA PHE A 21 -8.77 -0.49 0.57
C PHE A 21 -9.70 0.68 0.88
N ARG A 22 -10.87 0.36 1.42
CA ARG A 22 -11.87 1.32 1.83
C ARG A 22 -12.04 1.26 3.34
N VAL A 23 -12.08 2.43 3.97
CA VAL A 23 -12.33 2.54 5.41
C VAL A 23 -13.62 3.31 5.69
N ASP A 24 -14.27 3.01 6.80
CA ASP A 24 -15.45 3.77 7.25
C ASP A 24 -15.03 5.08 7.95
N ALA A 25 -16.02 5.90 8.33
CA ALA A 25 -15.79 7.19 8.97
C ALA A 25 -15.05 7.10 10.33
N GLN A 26 -15.04 5.93 10.97
CA GLN A 26 -14.30 5.65 12.21
C GLN A 26 -12.93 4.99 11.95
N GLY A 27 -12.57 4.73 10.69
CA GLY A 27 -11.29 4.12 10.30
C GLY A 27 -11.28 2.58 10.32
N GLY A 28 -12.43 1.93 10.47
CA GLY A 28 -12.55 0.49 10.30
C GLY A 28 -12.45 0.09 8.82
N LEU A 29 -11.84 -1.06 8.55
CA LEU A 29 -11.63 -1.56 7.19
C LEU A 29 -12.94 -2.16 6.65
N GLU A 30 -13.56 -1.52 5.66
CA GLU A 30 -14.78 -2.02 5.00
C GLU A 30 -14.47 -3.03 3.89
N SER A 31 -13.40 -2.79 3.11
CA SER A 31 -13.05 -3.60 1.95
C SER A 31 -11.58 -3.50 1.62
N VAL A 32 -11.01 -4.57 1.06
CA VAL A 32 -9.62 -4.61 0.59
C VAL A 32 -9.54 -5.40 -0.72
N TRP A 33 -8.77 -4.90 -1.67
CA TRP A 33 -8.55 -5.53 -2.96
C TRP A 33 -7.14 -5.22 -3.47
N LEU A 34 -6.66 -6.07 -4.37
CA LEU A 34 -5.39 -5.87 -5.04
C LEU A 34 -5.61 -4.93 -6.23
N ALA A 35 -5.10 -3.69 -6.14
CA ALA A 35 -5.19 -2.71 -7.23
C ALA A 35 -4.11 -2.96 -8.29
N ARG A 36 -2.92 -3.40 -7.86
CA ARG A 36 -1.85 -3.85 -8.75
C ARG A 36 -1.11 -5.04 -8.13
N PRO A 37 -1.09 -6.20 -8.78
CA PRO A 37 -0.29 -7.33 -8.32
C PRO A 37 1.21 -7.05 -8.47
N SER A 38 1.99 -7.62 -7.57
CA SER A 38 3.45 -7.62 -7.59
C SER A 38 4.05 -8.58 -8.62
N GLY A 39 3.24 -9.53 -9.10
CA GLY A 39 3.67 -10.60 -10.01
C GLY A 39 3.95 -11.93 -9.29
N HIS A 40 3.83 -11.99 -7.96
CA HIS A 40 3.92 -13.21 -7.18
C HIS A 40 2.70 -13.34 -6.27
N ALA A 41 1.93 -14.42 -6.44
CA ALA A 41 0.68 -14.62 -5.72
C ALA A 41 0.87 -14.68 -4.20
N ASP A 42 1.96 -15.28 -3.71
CA ASP A 42 2.27 -15.33 -2.27
C ASP A 42 2.53 -13.93 -1.69
N LEU A 43 3.25 -13.08 -2.41
CA LEU A 43 3.51 -11.69 -1.98
C LEU A 43 2.25 -10.83 -2.05
N ASP A 44 1.39 -11.08 -3.04
CA ASP A 44 0.12 -10.39 -3.18
C ASP A 44 -0.86 -10.73 -2.04
N ALA A 45 -0.89 -11.99 -1.62
CA ALA A 45 -1.67 -12.43 -0.47
C ALA A 45 -1.15 -11.79 0.83
N GLU A 46 0.17 -11.81 1.05
CA GLU A 46 0.79 -11.15 2.21
C GLU A 46 0.55 -9.64 2.21
N ALA A 47 0.60 -8.98 1.05
CA ALA A 47 0.32 -7.55 0.93
C ALA A 47 -1.10 -7.21 1.38
N VAL A 48 -2.10 -8.00 0.95
CA VAL A 48 -3.49 -7.82 1.38
C VAL A 48 -3.62 -8.08 2.88
N ASP A 49 -2.96 -9.11 3.39
CA ASP A 49 -3.00 -9.46 4.81
C ASP A 49 -2.32 -8.42 5.71
N MET A 50 -1.24 -7.78 5.24
CA MET A 50 -0.61 -6.64 5.92
C MET A 50 -1.57 -5.46 6.12
N VAL A 51 -2.37 -5.13 5.09
CA VAL A 51 -3.39 -4.07 5.19
C VAL A 51 -4.48 -4.47 6.19
N ARG A 52 -4.91 -5.73 6.17
CA ARG A 52 -5.90 -6.26 7.14
C ARG A 52 -5.39 -6.20 8.57
N ARG A 53 -4.12 -6.57 8.81
CA ARG A 53 -3.46 -6.52 10.13
C ARG A 53 -3.27 -5.10 10.65
N SER A 54 -3.20 -4.12 9.75
CA SER A 54 -3.03 -2.71 10.11
C SER A 54 -4.34 -2.04 10.53
N ALA A 55 -5.49 -2.72 10.37
CA ALA A 55 -6.77 -2.23 10.85
C ALA A 55 -6.86 -2.31 12.40
N PRO A 56 -7.53 -1.34 13.05
CA PRO A 56 -8.20 -0.18 12.47
C PRO A 56 -7.23 0.93 12.07
N PHE A 57 -7.57 1.65 11.00
CA PHE A 57 -6.85 2.81 10.53
C PHE A 57 -7.32 4.08 11.27
N PRO A 58 -6.54 5.17 11.26
CA PRO A 58 -7.04 6.45 11.75
C PRO A 58 -8.26 6.91 10.91
N PRO A 59 -9.23 7.59 11.54
CA PRO A 59 -10.41 8.08 10.83
C PRO A 59 -10.00 9.06 9.72
N PRO A 60 -10.60 8.94 8.52
CA PRO A 60 -10.30 9.82 7.41
C PRO A 60 -10.68 11.28 7.74
N PRO A 61 -9.91 12.27 7.27
CA PRO A 61 -10.26 13.67 7.48
C PRO A 61 -11.60 14.01 6.83
N ALA A 62 -12.36 14.92 7.43
CA ALA A 62 -13.71 15.25 7.00
C ALA A 62 -13.74 15.74 5.54
N GLY A 63 -14.53 15.06 4.71
CA GLY A 63 -14.68 15.37 3.28
C GLY A 63 -13.63 14.73 2.36
N ALA A 64 -12.72 13.91 2.89
CA ALA A 64 -11.81 13.11 2.07
C ALA A 64 -12.48 11.82 1.56
N ASP A 65 -11.95 11.29 0.46
CA ASP A 65 -12.34 9.98 -0.04
C ASP A 65 -12.01 8.88 0.98
N HIS A 66 -12.92 7.93 1.10
CA HIS A 66 -12.75 6.75 1.95
C HIS A 66 -11.89 5.65 1.29
N ASN A 67 -11.42 5.91 0.07
CA ASN A 67 -10.69 4.97 -0.76
C ASN A 67 -9.20 5.28 -0.70
N PHE A 68 -8.42 4.36 -0.14
CA PHE A 68 -6.98 4.51 0.08
C PHE A 68 -6.19 3.47 -0.71
N GLY A 69 -4.92 3.78 -0.96
CA GLY A 69 -3.97 2.89 -1.62
C GLY A 69 -2.69 2.79 -0.83
N ALA A 70 -2.25 1.57 -0.51
CA ALA A 70 -0.97 1.28 0.09
C ALA A 70 -0.02 0.64 -0.93
N ALA A 71 1.18 1.20 -1.05
CA ALA A 71 2.26 0.63 -1.85
C ALA A 71 3.13 -0.25 -0.94
N ILE A 72 3.12 -1.56 -1.21
CA ILE A 72 3.88 -2.55 -0.43
C ILE A 72 5.05 -3.04 -1.28
N ALA A 73 6.24 -2.55 -0.92
CA ALA A 73 7.50 -2.87 -1.56
C ALA A 73 8.14 -4.09 -0.88
N PHE A 74 8.47 -5.10 -1.67
CA PHE A 74 9.17 -6.31 -1.23
C PHE A 74 10.61 -6.28 -1.72
N GLY A 75 11.54 -6.40 -0.76
CA GLY A 75 12.97 -6.47 -1.01
C GLY A 75 13.59 -5.10 -1.31
N GLY A 76 14.09 -4.43 -0.28
CA GLY A 76 15.24 -3.53 -0.36
C GLY A 76 16.25 -4.04 0.66
N ASP A 77 17.49 -4.26 0.23
CA ASP A 77 18.62 -4.56 1.12
C ASP A 77 19.22 -3.25 1.64
#